data_AF-A0A950PLK5-F1
#
_entry.id   AF-A0A950PLK5-F1
#
_cell.length_a   1.000
_cell.length_b   1.000
_cell.length_c   1.000
_cell.angle_alpha   90.00
_cell.angle_beta   90.00
_cell.angle_gamma   90.00
#
_symmetry.space_group_name_H-M   'P 1'
#
loop_
_entity.id
_entity.type
_entity.pdbx_description
1 polymer ?
#
loop_
_entity_poly.entity_id
_entity_poly.type
_entity_poly.pdbx_seq_one_letter_code
_entity_poly.pdbx_strand_id
1 'polypeptide(L)' 'MGTLNVRTDEAMETALRALTEGHRTRSEAVRYAVLRTYKEMLLEQAKVDAERLAADPDDQAEMLAIQRFMGVAE' A
#
# COMPACT_ATOMS: atom_id res chain seq x y z
N MET A 1 9.54 16.46 18.07
CA MET A 1 9.60 14.99 17.98
C MET A 1 8.67 14.43 19.05
N GLY A 2 7.66 13.66 18.66
CA GLY A 2 6.76 13.00 19.62
C GLY A 2 7.32 11.63 20.02
N THR A 3 7.10 11.22 21.27
CA THR A 3 7.41 9.87 21.75
C THR A 3 6.13 9.05 21.81
N LEU A 4 6.20 7.79 21.34
CA LEU A 4 5.11 6.83 21.42
C LEU A 4 5.53 5.72 22.40
N ASN A 5 4.79 5.57 23.49
CA ASN A 5 4.97 4.45 24.41
C ASN A 5 4.00 3.33 24.02
N VAL A 6 4.54 2.20 23.57
CA VAL A 6 3.77 1.02 23.17
C VAL A 6 4.06 -0.11 24.16
N ARG A 7 3.00 -0.78 24.63
CA ARG A 7 3.15 -2.05 25.36
C ARG A 7 3.39 -3.15 24.33
N THR A 8 4.51 -3.85 24.46
CA THR A 8 4.87 -4.95 23.59
C THR A 8 4.42 -6.28 24.22
N ASP A 9 3.99 -7.20 23.37
CA ASP A 9 3.81 -8.60 23.72
C ASP A 9 5.00 -9.43 23.19
N GLU A 10 5.01 -10.73 23.49
CA GLU A 10 6.09 -11.63 23.10
C GLU A 10 6.24 -11.73 21.56
N ALA A 11 5.13 -11.69 20.84
CA ALA A 11 5.13 -11.71 19.38
C ALA A 11 5.77 -10.43 18.80
N MET A 12 5.44 -9.27 19.36
CA MET A 12 6.01 -7.99 18.97
C MET A 12 7.48 -7.89 19.33
N GLU A 13 7.91 -8.41 20.50
CA GLU A 13 9.34 -8.49 20.84
C GLU A 13 10.11 -9.36 19.85
N THR A 14 9.52 -10.47 19.40
CA THR A 14 10.12 -11.36 18.39
C THR A 14 10.24 -10.66 17.04
N ALA A 15 9.18 -9.98 16.59
CA ALA A 15 9.18 -9.21 15.36
C ALA A 15 10.20 -8.05 15.42
N LEU A 16 10.28 -7.34 16.55
CA LEU A 16 11.23 -6.26 16.75
C LEU A 16 12.67 -6.77 16.69
N ARG A 17 12.98 -7.93 17.30
CA ARG A 17 14.30 -8.55 17.20
C ARG A 17 14.69 -8.82 15.76
N ALA A 18 13.82 -9.51 15.01
CA ALA A 18 14.05 -9.80 13.60
C ALA A 18 14.24 -8.53 12.74
N LEU A 19 13.43 -7.50 12.99
CA LEU A 19 13.57 -6.22 12.29
C LEU A 19 14.84 -5.46 12.68
N THR A 20 15.30 -5.57 13.92
CA THR A 20 16.55 -4.95 14.38
C THR A 20 17.82 -5.67 13.93
N GLU A 21 17.74 -6.93 13.50
CA GLU A 21 18.87 -7.60 12.85
C GLU A 21 19.24 -6.93 11.51
N GLY A 22 18.26 -6.34 10.83
CA GLY A 22 18.46 -5.55 9.60
C GLY A 22 18.55 -4.03 9.81
N HIS A 23 18.03 -3.50 10.92
CA HIS A 23 17.96 -2.06 11.22
C HIS A 23 18.61 -1.72 12.56
N ARG A 24 19.50 -0.71 12.59
CA ARG A 24 20.43 -0.49 13.71
C ARG A 24 19.75 -0.21 15.05
N THR A 25 18.51 0.29 15.08
CA THR A 25 17.80 0.64 16.32
C THR A 25 16.34 0.19 16.34
N ARG A 26 15.80 -0.06 17.56
CA ARG A 26 14.38 -0.39 17.75
C ARG A 26 13.45 0.69 17.20
N SER A 27 13.82 1.97 17.33
CA SER A 27 13.05 3.09 16.78
C SER A 27 13.02 3.07 15.25
N GLU A 28 14.13 2.73 14.59
CA GLU A 28 14.17 2.56 13.14
C GLU A 28 13.34 1.36 12.68
N ALA A 29 13.40 0.24 13.41
CA ALA A 29 12.59 -0.94 13.13
C ALA A 29 11.08 -0.63 13.22
N VAL A 30 10.65 0.07 14.28
CA VAL A 30 9.25 0.52 14.44
C VAL A 30 8.87 1.49 13.32
N ARG A 31 9.71 2.48 13.02
CA ARG A 31 9.46 3.44 11.93
C ARG A 31 9.31 2.72 10.58
N TYR A 32 10.20 1.78 10.29
CA TYR A 32 10.15 0.99 9.07
C TYR A 32 8.85 0.19 8.98
N ALA A 33 8.48 -0.54 10.04
CA ALA A 33 7.26 -1.33 10.08
C ALA A 33 6.01 -0.46 9.84
N VAL A 34 5.89 0.67 10.54
CA VAL A 34 4.75 1.58 10.40
C VAL A 34 4.63 2.13 8.98
N LEU A 35 5.73 2.61 8.39
CA LEU A 35 5.70 3.18 7.04
C LEU A 35 5.44 2.11 5.98
N ARG A 36 5.95 0.89 6.18
CA ARG A 36 5.70 -0.24 5.29
C ARG A 36 4.22 -0.62 5.31
N THR A 37 3.63 -0.80 6.49
CA THR A 37 2.21 -1.11 6.63
C THR A 37 1.33 -0.02 6.01
N TYR A 38 1.67 1.25 6.24
CA TYR A 38 0.94 2.36 5.63
C TYR A 38 1.01 2.32 4.09
N LYS A 39 2.18 2.02 3.52
CA LYS A 39 2.33 1.82 2.07
C LYS A 39 1.45 0.67 1.57
N GLU A 40 1.43 -0.46 2.27
CA GLU A 40 0.61 -1.62 1.90
C GLU A 40 -0.89 -1.27 1.91
N MET A 41 -1.36 -0.51 2.91
CA MET A 41 -2.74 0.01 2.95
C MET A 41 -3.06 0.90 1.74
N LEU A 42 -2.16 1.83 1.38
CA LEU A 42 -2.36 2.70 0.22
C LEU A 42 -2.43 1.91 -1.10
N LEU A 43 -1.58 0.90 -1.25
CA LEU A 43 -1.59 0.04 -2.43
C LEU A 43 -2.87 -0.78 -2.51
N GLU A 44 -3.38 -1.28 -1.39
CA GLU A 44 -4.63 -2.02 -1.38
C GLU A 44 -5.82 -1.13 -1.74
N GLN A 45 -5.87 0.09 -1.21
CA GLN A 45 -6.87 1.09 -1.61
C GLN A 45 -6.78 1.37 -3.12
N ALA A 46 -5.57 1.58 -3.65
CA ALA A 46 -5.39 1.87 -5.07
C ALA A 46 -5.85 0.71 -5.98
N LYS A 47 -5.70 -0.55 -5.55
CA LYS A 47 -6.23 -1.70 -6.28
C LYS A 47 -7.75 -1.71 -6.29
N VAL A 48 -8.38 -1.50 -5.14
CA VAL A 48 -9.85 -1.41 -5.04
C VAL A 48 -10.38 -0.29 -5.94
N ASP A 49 -9.69 0.85 -5.95
CA ASP A 49 -10.05 1.98 -6.81
C ASP A 49 -9.87 1.66 -8.30
N ALA A 50 -8.79 0.96 -8.67
CA ALA A 50 -8.56 0.52 -10.04
C ALA A 50 -9.60 -0.50 -10.51
N GLU A 51 -9.98 -1.46 -9.65
CA GLU A 51 -11.07 -2.40 -9.93
C GLU A 51 -12.40 -1.69 -10.12
N ARG A 52 -12.68 -0.67 -9.30
CA ARG A 52 -13.89 0.16 -9.43
C ARG A 52 -13.91 0.91 -10.77
N LEU A 53 -12.81 1.57 -11.14
CA LEU A 53 -12.69 2.31 -12.41
C LEU A 53 -12.78 1.36 -13.61
N ALA A 54 -12.16 0.19 -13.55
CA ALA A 54 -12.23 -0.79 -14.62
C ALA A 54 -13.66 -1.30 -14.86
N ALA A 55 -14.51 -1.31 -13.83
CA ALA A 55 -15.90 -1.71 -13.90
C ALA A 55 -16.87 -0.55 -14.20
N ASP A 56 -16.37 0.68 -14.36
CA ASP A 56 -17.19 1.86 -14.63
C ASP A 56 -17.67 1.86 -16.11
N PRO A 57 -18.98 1.76 -16.37
CA PRO A 57 -19.50 1.71 -17.73
C PRO A 57 -19.21 2.97 -18.56
N ASP A 58 -19.14 4.13 -17.91
CA ASP A 58 -18.87 5.40 -18.60
C ASP A 58 -17.40 5.47 -19.02
N ASP A 59 -16.48 5.06 -18.13
CA ASP A 59 -15.04 4.96 -18.45
C ASP A 59 -14.77 3.91 -19.54
N GLN A 60 -15.46 2.77 -19.51
CA GLN A 60 -15.36 1.75 -20.56
C GLN A 60 -15.85 2.28 -21.92
N ALA A 61 -16.94 3.04 -21.93
CA ALA A 61 -17.47 3.65 -23.14
C ALA A 61 -16.51 4.70 -23.72
N GLU A 62 -15.89 5.53 -22.86
CA GLU A 62 -14.85 6.48 -23.26
C GLU A 62 -13.61 5.77 -23.82
N MET A 63 -13.10 4.75 -23.12
CA MET A 63 -11.96 3.97 -23.60
C MET A 63 -12.22 3.35 -24.97
N LEU A 64 -13.41 2.81 -25.19
CA LEU A 64 -13.81 2.22 -26.48
C LEU A 64 -13.89 3.30 -27.59
N ALA A 65 -14.41 4.50 -27.27
CA ALA A 65 -14.46 5.61 -28.20
C ALA A 65 -13.05 6.09 -28.60
N ILE A 66 -12.13 6.15 -27.63
CA ILE A 66 -10.71 6.50 -27.86
C ILE A 66 -10.03 5.40 -28.70
N GLN A 67 -10.24 4.12 -28.40
CA GLN A 67 -9.66 3.01 -29.18
C GLN A 67 -10.14 3.00 -30.63
N ARG A 68 -11.43 3.29 -30.87
CA ARG A 68 -12.00 3.47 -32.21
C ARG A 68 -11.39 4.67 -32.93
N PHE A 69 -11.24 5.80 -32.24
CA PHE A 69 -10.61 7.00 -32.80
C PHE A 69 -9.14 6.75 -33.21
N MET A 70 -8.41 5.96 -32.41
CA MET A 70 -7.02 5.58 -32.70
C MET A 70 -6.88 4.43 -33.70
N GLY A 71 -7.98 3.83 -34.18
CA GLY A 71 -7.97 2.71 -35.13
C GLY A 71 -7.47 1.39 -34.53
N VAL A 72 -7.56 1.22 -33.21
CA VAL A 72 -7.05 0.04 -32.47
C VAL A 72 -8.14 -1.02 -32.27
N ALA A 73 -9.42 -0.65 -32.32
CA ALA A 73 -10.56 -1.56 -32.24
C ALA A 73 -11.55 -1.27 -33.39
N GLU A 74 -11.88 -2.29 -34.20
CA GLU A 74 -12.96 -2.27 -35.21
C GLU A 74 -14.33 -2.49 -34.56
#